data_AF-M4EJP8-F1
#
_entry.id   AF-M4EJP8-F1
#
_cell.length_a   1.000
_cell.length_b   1.000
_cell.length_c   1.000
_cell.angle_alpha   90.00
_cell.angle_beta   90.00
_cell.angle_gamma   90.00
#
_symmetry.space_group_name_H-M   'P 1'
#
loop_
_entity.id
_entity.type
_entity.pdbx_description
1 polymer ?
#
loop_
_entity_poly.entity_id
_entity_poly.type
_entity_poly.pdbx_seq_one_letter_code
_entity_poly.pdbx_strand_id
1 'polypeptide(L)'
;MILLLKPPQPLKSPSLFEDCTFEWLYWPQAKEPYSPETLEYIKSLDAEQDIELLRIHGWEIPPPCARVFRISTMLLKKGAAKGLTPFAIGSMMCRETLEKESEIEQIINDAEAIVLPETTEEEFISTVSAIMDCCLDQHSRN
;
A
#
# COMPACT_ATOMS: atom_id res chain seq x y z
N MET A 1 1.94 5.47 -7.33
CA MET A 1 1.18 4.27 -7.70
C MET A 1 -0.14 4.72 -8.31
N ILE A 2 -0.18 4.90 -9.63
CA ILE A 2 -1.40 5.35 -10.32
C ILE A 2 -2.31 4.12 -10.41
N LEU A 3 -3.29 4.05 -9.51
CA LEU A 3 -4.40 3.12 -9.61
C LEU A 3 -5.15 3.46 -10.90
N LEU A 4 -4.94 2.67 -11.96
CA LEU A 4 -5.69 2.80 -13.21
C LEU A 4 -7.13 2.36 -12.97
N LEU A 5 -7.96 3.33 -12.58
CA LEU A 5 -9.39 3.15 -12.38
C LEU A 5 -10.12 3.27 -13.73
N LYS A 6 -10.93 2.26 -14.02
CA LYS A 6 -11.82 2.12 -15.17
C LYS A 6 -12.92 3.21 -15.16
N PRO A 7 -13.18 3.97 -16.25
CA PRO A 7 -14.27 4.95 -16.30
C PRO A 7 -15.59 4.35 -16.87
N PRO A 8 -16.77 4.97 -16.62
CA PRO A 8 -17.02 6.24 -15.94
C PRO A 8 -17.94 6.09 -14.70
N GLN A 9 -17.35 6.17 -13.51
CA GLN A 9 -18.02 6.55 -12.26
C GLN A 9 -17.06 7.52 -11.54
N PRO A 10 -17.54 8.45 -10.70
CA PRO A 10 -16.66 9.38 -9.99
C PRO A 10 -15.56 8.59 -9.28
N LEU A 11 -14.31 9.01 -9.48
CA LEU A 11 -13.11 8.33 -9.00
C LEU A 11 -13.19 8.15 -7.47
N LYS A 12 -13.65 6.99 -7.02
CA LYS A 12 -13.68 6.66 -5.59
C LYS A 12 -12.32 6.06 -5.24
N SER A 13 -11.50 6.80 -4.50
CA SER A 13 -10.27 6.24 -3.93
C SER A 13 -10.63 5.07 -3.01
N PRO A 14 -9.85 3.98 -3.02
CA PRO A 14 -10.14 2.81 -2.18
C PRO A 14 -10.17 3.23 -0.71
N SER A 15 -11.22 2.79 -0.01
CA SER A 15 -11.38 3.00 1.43
C SER A 15 -10.95 1.77 2.22
N LEU A 16 -10.82 0.62 1.55
CA LEU A 16 -10.39 -0.67 2.08
C LEU A 16 -9.45 -1.35 1.07
N PHE A 17 -8.62 -2.28 1.54
CA PHE A 17 -7.73 -3.05 0.67
C PHE A 17 -8.46 -4.13 -0.13
N GLU A 18 -9.61 -4.61 0.33
CA GLU A 18 -10.52 -5.47 -0.43
C GLU A 18 -10.89 -4.88 -1.81
N ASP A 19 -10.90 -3.55 -1.93
CA ASP A 19 -11.20 -2.84 -3.18
C ASP A 19 -10.04 -2.89 -4.20
N CYS A 20 -8.85 -3.37 -3.81
CA CYS A 20 -7.64 -3.32 -4.64
C CYS A 20 -7.51 -4.55 -5.54
N THR A 21 -7.61 -4.33 -6.85
CA THR A 21 -7.27 -5.32 -7.89
C THR A 21 -6.37 -4.69 -8.95
N PHE A 22 -5.36 -5.44 -9.39
CA PHE A 22 -4.35 -4.94 -10.31
C PHE A 22 -4.22 -5.84 -11.55
N GLU A 23 -4.83 -5.45 -12.67
CA GLU A 23 -4.75 -6.23 -13.91
C GLU A 23 -3.30 -6.38 -14.43
N TRP A 24 -2.44 -5.41 -14.16
CA TRP A 24 -1.04 -5.44 -14.57
C TRP A 24 -0.21 -6.48 -13.82
N LEU A 25 -0.71 -7.09 -12.73
CA LEU A 25 -0.01 -8.20 -12.06
C LEU A 25 0.19 -9.40 -12.98
N TYR A 26 -0.70 -9.59 -13.97
CA TYR A 26 -0.58 -10.68 -14.93
C TYR A 26 0.40 -10.38 -16.07
N TRP A 27 0.91 -9.15 -16.17
CA TRP A 27 1.85 -8.76 -17.22
C TRP A 27 3.26 -9.25 -16.86
N PRO A 28 4.03 -9.79 -17.83
CA PRO A 28 5.41 -10.21 -17.60
C PRO A 28 6.28 -9.13 -16.95
N GLN A 29 6.07 -7.87 -17.34
CA GLN A 29 6.80 -6.70 -16.84
C GLN A 29 6.67 -6.48 -15.33
N ALA A 30 5.57 -6.94 -14.71
CA ALA A 30 5.41 -6.82 -13.26
C ALA A 30 6.39 -7.71 -12.49
N LYS A 31 6.94 -8.76 -13.13
CA LYS A 31 7.89 -9.68 -12.52
C LYS A 31 9.34 -9.22 -12.66
N GLU A 32 9.58 -8.16 -13.42
CA GLU A 32 10.91 -7.58 -13.55
C GLU A 32 11.24 -6.68 -12.35
N PRO A 33 12.52 -6.63 -11.91
CA PRO A 33 12.92 -5.71 -10.86
C PRO A 33 12.81 -4.25 -11.32
N TYR A 34 12.61 -3.34 -10.36
CA TYR A 34 12.62 -1.91 -10.64
C TYR A 34 13.99 -1.45 -11.15
N SER A 35 13.98 -0.47 -12.06
CA SER A 35 15.21 0.21 -12.46
C SER A 35 15.77 1.08 -11.32
N PRO A 36 17.09 1.37 -11.30
CA PRO A 36 17.67 2.25 -10.28
C PRO A 36 17.01 3.63 -10.20
N GLU A 37 16.66 4.21 -11.34
CA GLU A 37 15.93 5.48 -11.41
C GLU A 37 14.54 5.37 -10.76
N THR A 38 13.82 4.27 -11.01
CA THR A 38 12.51 4.02 -10.40
C THR A 38 12.62 3.80 -8.89
N LEU A 39 13.68 3.12 -8.43
CA LEU A 39 13.93 2.93 -7.00
C LEU A 39 14.19 4.27 -6.29
N GLU A 40 14.96 5.17 -6.90
CA GLU A 40 15.19 6.50 -6.32
C GLU A 40 13.89 7.32 -6.28
N TYR A 41 13.08 7.24 -7.35
CA TYR A 41 11.75 7.85 -7.35
C TYR A 41 10.85 7.29 -6.24
N ILE A 42 10.74 5.97 -6.12
CA ILE A 42 9.94 5.31 -5.06
C ILE A 42 10.40 5.77 -3.68
N LYS A 43 11.71 5.80 -3.44
CA LYS A 43 12.31 6.25 -2.17
C LYS A 43 11.93 7.70 -1.84
N SER A 44 11.79 8.55 -2.84
CA SER A 44 11.44 9.97 -2.69
C SER A 44 9.97 10.24 -2.36
N LEU A 45 9.06 9.28 -2.57
CA LEU A 45 7.62 9.45 -2.31
C LEU A 45 7.34 9.80 -0.85
N ASP A 46 6.41 10.73 -0.60
CA ASP A 46 5.99 11.13 0.74
C ASP A 46 4.46 11.26 0.77
N ALA A 47 3.82 10.34 1.48
CA ALA A 47 2.36 10.26 1.51
C ALA A 47 1.72 11.50 2.14
N GLU A 48 2.32 12.12 3.16
CA GLU A 48 1.75 13.32 3.79
C GLU A 48 1.88 14.53 2.88
N GLN A 49 3.02 14.68 2.19
CA GLN A 49 3.20 15.75 1.21
C GLN A 49 2.21 15.61 0.06
N ASP A 50 1.97 14.39 -0.43
CA ASP A 50 1.01 14.12 -1.49
C ASP A 50 -0.43 14.39 -1.05
N ILE A 51 -0.82 13.96 0.16
CA ILE A 51 -2.16 14.23 0.74
C ILE A 51 -2.37 15.75 0.91
N GLU A 52 -1.38 16.45 1.44
CA GLU A 52 -1.44 17.91 1.63
C GLU A 52 -1.50 18.65 0.30
N LEU A 53 -0.73 18.20 -0.70
CA LEU A 53 -0.77 18.76 -2.05
C LEU A 53 -2.18 18.62 -2.66
N LEU A 54 -2.80 17.45 -2.51
CA LEU A 54 -4.17 17.21 -2.97
C LEU A 54 -5.17 18.14 -2.26
N ARG A 55 -5.03 18.31 -0.95
CA ARG A 55 -5.85 19.24 -0.15
C ARG A 55 -5.71 20.68 -0.63
N ILE A 56 -4.49 21.14 -0.90
CA ILE A 56 -4.21 22.50 -1.43
C ILE A 56 -4.91 22.74 -2.77
N HIS A 57 -5.04 21.69 -3.61
CA HIS A 57 -5.71 21.76 -4.90
C HIS A 57 -7.24 21.52 -4.82
N GLY A 58 -7.80 21.50 -3.60
CA GLY A 58 -9.25 21.38 -3.37
C GLY A 58 -9.76 19.94 -3.34
N TRP A 59 -8.88 18.94 -3.27
CA TRP A 59 -9.25 17.54 -3.08
C TRP A 59 -9.00 17.11 -1.64
N GLU A 60 -10.05 17.10 -0.83
CA GLU A 60 -10.00 16.50 0.50
C GLU A 60 -10.17 14.98 0.42
N ILE A 61 -9.15 14.24 0.84
CA ILE A 61 -9.19 12.78 0.87
C ILE A 61 -9.86 12.34 2.17
N PRO A 62 -10.91 11.49 2.12
CA PRO A 62 -11.52 10.95 3.33
C PRO A 62 -10.49 10.20 4.20
N PRO A 63 -10.57 10.27 5.54
CA PRO A 63 -9.58 9.64 6.42
C PRO A 63 -9.29 8.16 6.13
N PRO A 64 -10.28 7.29 5.85
CA PRO A 64 -10.00 5.90 5.49
C PRO A 64 -9.19 5.75 4.19
N CYS A 65 -9.48 6.58 3.18
CA CYS A 65 -8.72 6.60 1.93
C CYS A 65 -7.30 7.10 2.14
N ALA A 66 -7.11 8.11 3.00
CA ALA A 66 -5.79 8.62 3.36
C ALA A 66 -4.94 7.55 4.08
N ARG A 67 -5.57 6.75 4.97
CA ARG A 67 -4.92 5.59 5.61
C ARG A 67 -4.46 4.54 4.58
N VAL A 68 -5.35 4.14 3.67
CA VAL A 68 -4.99 3.20 2.59
C VAL A 68 -3.83 3.74 1.77
N PHE A 69 -3.83 5.03 1.43
CA PHE A 69 -2.76 5.68 0.68
C PHE A 69 -1.41 5.69 1.42
N ARG A 70 -1.41 6.01 2.72
CA ARG A 70 -0.22 5.94 3.58
C ARG A 70 0.38 4.54 3.61
N ILE A 71 -0.45 3.55 3.94
CA ILE A 71 -0.03 2.15 4.08
C ILE A 71 0.47 1.60 2.75
N SER A 72 -0.24 1.90 1.65
CA SER A 72 0.16 1.51 0.30
C SER A 72 1.51 2.10 -0.12
N THR A 73 1.72 3.39 0.16
CA THR A 73 2.99 4.07 -0.13
C THR A 73 4.12 3.47 0.71
N MET A 74 3.85 3.18 1.98
CA MET A 74 4.80 2.51 2.87
C MET A 74 5.19 1.12 2.38
N LEU A 75 4.22 0.29 1.99
CA LEU A 75 4.46 -1.05 1.45
C LEU A 75 5.32 -0.98 0.19
N LEU A 76 4.99 -0.08 -0.75
CA LEU A 76 5.77 0.12 -1.97
C LEU A 76 7.21 0.50 -1.64
N LYS A 77 7.42 1.48 -0.74
CA LYS A 77 8.76 1.95 -0.36
C LYS A 77 9.58 0.85 0.30
N LYS A 78 9.02 0.14 1.29
CA LYS A 78 9.72 -0.91 2.03
C LYS A 78 9.99 -2.14 1.16
N GLY A 79 9.01 -2.57 0.38
CA GLY A 79 9.15 -3.71 -0.55
C GLY A 79 10.20 -3.44 -1.62
N ALA A 80 10.16 -2.26 -2.26
CA ALA A 80 11.13 -1.90 -3.29
C ALA A 80 12.56 -1.78 -2.72
N ALA A 81 12.72 -1.24 -1.50
CA ALA A 81 14.02 -1.17 -0.83
C ALA A 81 14.62 -2.55 -0.51
N LYS A 82 13.77 -3.58 -0.38
CA LYS A 82 14.19 -4.99 -0.22
C LYS A 82 14.36 -5.74 -1.55
N GLY A 83 14.23 -5.06 -2.68
CA GLY A 83 14.39 -5.64 -4.01
C GLY A 83 13.19 -6.45 -4.50
N LEU A 84 12.02 -6.31 -3.86
CA LEU A 84 10.79 -6.96 -4.33
C LEU A 84 10.33 -6.35 -5.66
N THR A 85 9.78 -7.20 -6.51
CA THR A 85 9.22 -6.82 -7.82
C THR A 85 7.84 -6.17 -7.66
N PRO A 86 7.36 -5.41 -8.66
CA PRO A 86 5.97 -4.93 -8.68
C PRO A 86 4.95 -6.05 -8.44
N PHE A 87 5.20 -7.24 -9.00
CA PHE A 87 4.36 -8.41 -8.83
C PHE A 87 4.29 -8.83 -7.36
N ALA A 88 5.44 -9.02 -6.70
CA ALA A 88 5.47 -9.42 -5.29
C ALA A 88 4.75 -8.40 -4.40
N ILE A 89 5.03 -7.10 -4.58
CA ILE A 89 4.41 -6.03 -3.80
C ILE A 89 2.90 -5.95 -4.06
N GLY A 90 2.46 -5.98 -5.32
CA GLY A 90 1.04 -5.86 -5.65
C GLY A 90 0.25 -7.11 -5.28
N SER A 91 0.86 -8.30 -5.31
CA SER A 91 0.24 -9.53 -4.82
C SER A 91 -0.06 -9.47 -3.33
N MET A 92 0.79 -8.85 -2.50
CA MET A 92 0.51 -8.67 -1.06
C MET A 92 -0.72 -7.78 -0.80
N MET A 93 -1.09 -6.91 -1.75
CA MET A 93 -2.25 -6.03 -1.65
C MET A 93 -3.56 -6.66 -2.11
N CYS A 94 -3.50 -7.75 -2.88
CA CYS A 94 -4.66 -8.37 -3.48
C CYS A 94 -5.03 -9.66 -2.76
N ARG A 95 -6.33 -9.90 -2.58
CA ARG A 95 -6.83 -11.18 -2.13
C ARG A 95 -6.64 -12.25 -3.21
N GLU A 96 -6.23 -13.45 -2.82
CA GLU A 96 -6.17 -14.61 -3.75
C GLU A 96 -7.57 -15.11 -4.12
N THR A 97 -8.48 -15.10 -3.14
CA THR A 97 -9.89 -15.44 -3.29
C THR A 97 -10.73 -14.48 -2.44
N LEU A 98 -12.04 -14.39 -2.68
CA LEU A 98 -12.89 -13.46 -1.91
C LEU A 98 -12.90 -13.78 -0.40
N GLU A 99 -12.64 -15.04 -0.05
CA GLU A 99 -12.67 -15.58 1.32
C GLU A 99 -11.32 -15.48 2.04
N LYS A 100 -10.22 -15.24 1.33
CA LYS A 100 -8.86 -15.19 1.89
C LYS A 100 -8.37 -13.75 1.91
N GLU A 101 -8.24 -13.18 3.10
CA GLU A 101 -7.64 -11.87 3.32
C GLU A 101 -6.24 -11.78 2.68
N SER A 102 -5.97 -10.63 2.07
CA SER A 102 -4.63 -10.30 1.55
C SER A 102 -3.65 -10.12 2.70
N GLU A 103 -2.35 -10.20 2.40
CA GLU A 103 -1.32 -10.02 3.42
C GLU A 103 -1.39 -8.63 4.05
N ILE A 104 -1.71 -7.60 3.27
CA ILE A 104 -1.85 -6.25 3.83
C ILE A 104 -3.05 -6.12 4.77
N GLU A 105 -4.15 -6.83 4.49
CA GLU A 105 -5.31 -6.87 5.39
C GLU A 105 -4.96 -7.58 6.70
N GLN A 106 -4.22 -8.69 6.64
CA GLN A 106 -3.73 -9.38 7.83
C GLN A 106 -2.82 -8.48 8.67
N ILE A 107 -1.88 -7.75 8.04
CA ILE A 107 -1.01 -6.78 8.73
C ILE A 107 -1.83 -5.70 9.44
N ILE A 108 -2.90 -5.21 8.81
CA ILE A 108 -3.79 -4.19 9.37
C ILE A 108 -4.59 -4.76 10.54
N ASN A 109 -5.20 -5.93 10.37
CA ASN A 109 -5.96 -6.62 11.41
C ASN A 109 -5.08 -6.92 12.64
N ASP A 110 -3.84 -7.37 12.42
CA ASP A 110 -2.87 -7.61 13.49
C ASP A 110 -2.51 -6.31 14.22
N ALA A 111 -2.34 -5.20 13.49
CA ALA A 111 -2.10 -3.90 14.12
C ALA A 111 -3.31 -3.44 14.95
N GLU A 112 -4.53 -3.57 14.42
CA GLU A 112 -5.78 -3.25 15.12
C GLU A 112 -5.99 -4.09 16.38
N ALA A 113 -5.53 -5.35 16.38
CA ALA A 113 -5.58 -6.22 17.57
C ALA A 113 -4.58 -5.83 18.66
N ILE A 114 -3.49 -5.12 18.30
CA ILE A 114 -2.43 -4.69 19.23
C ILE A 114 -2.75 -3.32 19.82
N VAL A 115 -3.27 -2.39 19.01
CA VAL A 115 -3.54 -1.01 19.45
C VAL A 115 -4.86 -0.90 20.20
N LEU A 116 -4.97 0.07 21.11
CA LEU A 116 -6.22 0.37 21.79
C LEU A 116 -7.13 1.22 20.88
N PRO A 117 -8.46 1.24 21.10
CA PRO A 117 -9.38 2.07 20.31
C PRO A 117 -9.09 3.58 20.34
N GLU A 118 -8.37 4.05 21.36
CA GLU A 118 -8.07 5.46 21.60
C GLU A 118 -6.66 5.87 21.12
N THR A 119 -6.00 4.98 20.39
CA THR A 119 -4.65 5.18 19.85
C THR A 119 -4.67 6.20 18.70
N THR A 120 -3.61 6.98 18.56
CA THR A 120 -3.49 7.96 17.48
C THR A 120 -3.25 7.27 16.12
N GLU A 121 -3.59 7.96 15.02
CA GLU A 121 -3.29 7.45 13.67
C GLU A 121 -1.79 7.21 13.48
N GLU A 122 -0.93 8.05 14.06
CA GLU A 122 0.53 7.92 13.97
C GLU A 122 1.03 6.63 14.65
N GLU A 123 0.56 6.34 15.86
CA GLU A 123 0.89 5.12 16.59
C GLU A 123 0.36 3.87 15.87
N PHE A 124 -0.85 3.94 15.29
CA PHE A 124 -1.39 2.87 14.46
C PHE A 124 -0.52 2.61 13.23
N ILE A 125 -0.17 3.65 12.47
CA ILE A 125 0.69 3.54 11.28
C ILE A 125 2.09 3.03 11.65
N SER A 126 2.64 3.46 12.80
CA SER A 126 3.90 2.95 13.33
C SER A 126 3.82 1.44 13.64
N THR A 127 2.70 0.98 14.21
CA THR A 127 2.47 -0.43 14.50
C THR A 127 2.37 -1.25 13.20
N VAL A 128 1.59 -0.77 12.21
CA VAL A 128 1.52 -1.37 10.87
C VAL A 128 2.92 -1.45 10.24
N SER A 129 3.73 -0.39 10.33
CA SER A 129 5.11 -0.37 9.81
C SER A 129 5.95 -1.50 10.41
N ALA A 130 5.89 -1.70 11.73
CA ALA A 130 6.70 -2.71 12.41
C ALA A 130 6.29 -4.15 12.02
N ILE A 131 5.00 -4.43 11.92
CA ILE A 131 4.48 -5.74 11.47
C ILE A 131 4.85 -5.97 10.00
N MET A 132 4.72 -4.94 9.17
CA MET A 132 5.09 -4.99 7.75
C MET A 132 6.58 -5.27 7.55
N ASP A 133 7.46 -4.68 8.35
CA ASP A 133 8.90 -4.98 8.30
C ASP A 133 9.17 -6.47 8.57
N CYS A 134 8.52 -7.04 9.59
CA CYS A 134 8.61 -8.47 9.91
C CYS A 134 8.10 -9.36 8.75
N CYS A 135 6.98 -8.99 8.13
CA CYS A 135 6.40 -9.73 7.00
C CYS A 135 7.33 -9.70 5.77
N LEU A 136 7.85 -8.51 5.42
CA LEU A 136 8.73 -8.34 4.27
C LEU A 136 10.10 -9.01 4.46
N ASP A 137 10.60 -9.12 5.69
CA ASP A 137 11.82 -9.86 5.99
C ASP A 137 11.70 -11.36 5.67
N GLN A 138 10.50 -11.93 5.77
CA GLN A 138 10.24 -13.32 5.39
C GLN A 138 10.29 -13.52 3.88
N HIS A 139 9.84 -12.52 3.11
CA HIS A 139 9.84 -12.53 1.64
C HIS A 139 11.24 -12.43 1.04
N SER A 140 12.16 -11.72 1.72
CA SER A 140 13.54 -11.55 1.25
C SER A 140 14.43 -12.81 1.39
N ARG A 141 13.96 -13.85 2.09
CA ARG A 141 14.73 -15.08 2.37
C ARG A 141 14.39 -16.25 1.43
N ASN A 142 13.42 -16.08 0.54
CA ASN A 142 12.99 -17.06 -0.46
C ASN A 142 13.50 -16.67 -1.85
#